data_AF-A0A9P1N0J1-F1
#
_entry.id   AF-A0A9P1N0J1-F1
#
_cell.length_a   1.000
_cell.length_b   1.000
_cell.length_c   1.000
_cell.angle_alpha   90.00
_cell.angle_beta   90.00
_cell.angle_gamma   90.00
#
_symmetry.space_group_name_H-M   'P 1'
#
loop_
_entity.id
_entity.type
_entity.pdbx_description
1 polymer ?
#
loop_
_entity_poly.entity_id
_entity_poly.type
_entity_poly.pdbx_seq_one_letter_code
_entity_poly.pdbx_strand_id
1 'polypeptide(L)'
;MPSKHSTGVVSTCQNNAECEYDYIMTGSKEVGLTTLQRQKQFLSLQKSGTKQLLSCGPLLKKEGVIKTPPAANYLEGDRVVFSCKPKYYIHGDIERVCRNGTWSPGWWAWCRDRNLEYALKWMTALLSIFGITLIFVILFCILWNLRKAKQAEHAERMFKKEQEEKMKLLKEQMDNEDIIGYSEKPAPTNFNQNFSNSNYRPLPPAPPVPVFPAPPPSSNSFPQSNQPNRRSFYETSAI
;
A
#
# COMPACT_ATOMS: atom_id res chain seq x y z
N MET A 1 -32.94 82.45 -20.04
CA MET A 1 -33.48 82.24 -18.69
C MET A 1 -34.26 80.93 -18.71
N PRO A 2 -33.94 79.92 -17.89
CA PRO A 2 -34.74 78.70 -17.83
C PRO A 2 -36.13 79.07 -17.27
N SER A 3 -37.18 78.57 -17.93
CA SER A 3 -38.57 78.83 -17.53
C SER A 3 -38.83 78.26 -16.13
N LYS A 4 -39.58 78.97 -15.29
CA LYS A 4 -39.99 78.49 -13.94
C LYS A 4 -40.69 77.12 -13.96
N HIS A 5 -41.19 76.68 -15.11
CA HIS A 5 -41.77 75.35 -15.33
C HIS A 5 -40.72 74.24 -15.37
N SER A 6 -39.51 74.50 -15.90
CA SER A 6 -38.46 73.49 -16.04
C SER A 6 -37.86 73.08 -14.67
N THR A 7 -37.70 74.00 -13.73
CA THR A 7 -37.13 73.71 -12.40
C THR A 7 -38.04 72.83 -11.51
N GLY A 8 -39.36 72.93 -11.67
CA GLY A 8 -40.33 72.09 -10.95
C GLY A 8 -40.36 70.63 -11.46
N VAL A 9 -40.17 70.45 -12.77
CA VAL A 9 -40.10 69.11 -13.38
C VAL A 9 -38.79 68.41 -12.99
N VAL A 10 -37.65 69.09 -13.12
CA VAL A 10 -36.32 68.54 -12.77
C VAL A 10 -36.27 68.10 -11.29
N SER A 11 -36.84 68.90 -10.39
CA SER A 11 -36.91 68.55 -8.96
C SER A 11 -37.84 67.35 -8.68
N THR A 12 -38.99 67.25 -9.35
CA THR A 12 -39.91 66.12 -9.22
C THR A 12 -39.30 64.82 -9.74
N CYS A 13 -38.63 64.90 -10.90
CA CYS A 13 -38.04 63.77 -11.59
C CYS A 13 -36.65 63.38 -11.07
N GLN A 14 -36.09 64.10 -10.09
CA GLN A 14 -34.75 63.87 -9.56
C GLN A 14 -33.69 63.79 -10.67
N ASN A 15 -33.81 64.68 -11.66
CA ASN A 15 -32.92 64.76 -12.82
C ASN A 15 -32.91 63.49 -13.71
N ASN A 16 -33.98 62.69 -13.69
CA ASN A 16 -34.15 61.56 -14.59
C ASN A 16 -34.78 62.01 -15.93
N ALA A 17 -34.03 61.87 -17.03
CA ALA A 17 -34.44 62.32 -18.35
C ALA A 17 -35.74 61.67 -18.85
N GLU A 18 -35.96 60.38 -18.57
CA GLU A 18 -37.17 59.66 -18.99
C GLU A 18 -38.42 60.19 -18.27
N CYS A 19 -38.31 60.45 -16.96
CA CYS A 19 -39.38 61.08 -16.19
C CYS A 19 -39.66 62.50 -16.67
N GLU A 20 -38.61 63.29 -16.93
CA GLU A 20 -38.75 64.68 -17.38
C GLU A 20 -39.43 64.73 -18.75
N TYR A 21 -39.05 63.84 -19.67
CA TYR A 21 -39.68 63.71 -20.98
C TYR A 21 -41.18 63.36 -20.85
N ASP A 22 -41.51 62.30 -20.12
CA ASP A 22 -42.91 61.86 -19.97
C ASP A 22 -43.77 62.89 -19.24
N TYR A 23 -43.21 63.57 -18.23
CA TYR A 23 -43.89 64.67 -17.56
C TYR A 23 -44.17 65.80 -18.57
N ILE A 24 -43.16 66.31 -19.28
CA ILE A 24 -43.33 67.44 -20.20
C ILE A 24 -44.27 67.10 -21.36
N MET A 25 -44.18 65.89 -21.93
CA MET A 25 -44.98 65.48 -23.07
C MET A 25 -46.44 65.19 -22.72
N THR A 26 -46.71 64.62 -21.54
CA THR A 26 -48.08 64.29 -21.13
C THR A 26 -48.75 65.38 -20.31
N GLY A 27 -47.97 66.30 -19.72
CA GLY A 27 -48.45 67.31 -18.79
C GLY A 27 -48.89 66.76 -17.42
N SER A 28 -48.78 65.45 -17.18
CA SER A 28 -49.17 64.78 -15.92
C SER A 28 -47.94 64.43 -15.08
N LYS A 29 -47.99 64.87 -13.82
CA LYS A 29 -46.96 64.54 -12.81
C LYS A 29 -46.95 63.04 -12.51
N GLU A 30 -48.13 62.41 -12.48
CA GLU A 30 -48.35 61.01 -12.13
C GLU A 30 -47.71 60.08 -13.17
N VAL A 31 -47.82 60.43 -14.45
CA VAL A 31 -47.17 59.69 -15.53
C VAL A 31 -45.65 59.76 -15.39
N GLY A 32 -45.08 60.96 -15.24
CA GLY A 32 -43.64 61.14 -15.03
C GLY A 32 -43.12 60.37 -13.80
N LEU A 33 -43.82 60.44 -12.67
CA LEU A 33 -43.45 59.70 -11.45
C LEU A 33 -43.53 58.17 -11.62
N THR A 34 -44.50 57.69 -12.40
CA THR A 34 -44.60 56.26 -12.74
C THR A 34 -43.39 55.81 -13.57
N THR A 35 -42.98 56.62 -14.55
CA THR A 35 -41.77 56.36 -15.35
C THR A 35 -40.51 56.41 -14.51
N LEU A 36 -40.38 57.38 -13.60
CA LEU A 36 -39.27 57.46 -12.65
C LEU A 36 -39.14 56.18 -11.82
N GLN A 37 -40.26 55.68 -11.29
CA GLN A 37 -40.27 54.43 -10.52
C GLN A 37 -39.84 53.24 -11.37
N ARG A 38 -40.37 53.09 -12.59
CA ARG A 38 -39.97 52.01 -13.50
C ARG A 38 -38.49 52.08 -13.85
N GLN A 39 -37.97 53.27 -14.14
CA GLN A 39 -36.57 53.45 -14.49
C GLN A 39 -35.64 53.10 -13.32
N LYS A 40 -36.01 53.49 -12.10
CA LYS A 40 -35.27 53.06 -10.89
C LYS A 40 -35.30 51.55 -10.69
N GLN A 41 -36.45 50.92 -10.90
CA GLN A 41 -36.58 49.46 -10.83
C GLN A 41 -35.70 48.79 -11.89
N PHE A 42 -35.75 49.25 -13.14
CA PHE A 42 -34.90 48.75 -14.23
C PHE A 42 -33.41 48.89 -13.89
N LEU A 43 -32.96 50.05 -13.43
CA LEU A 43 -31.56 50.27 -13.04
C LEU A 43 -31.13 49.37 -11.88
N SER A 44 -32.02 49.11 -10.91
CA SER A 44 -31.74 48.18 -9.82
C SER A 44 -31.58 46.74 -10.32
N LEU A 45 -32.44 46.31 -11.25
CA LEU A 45 -32.37 45.00 -11.88
C LEU A 45 -31.09 44.89 -12.73
N GLN A 46 -30.81 45.90 -13.54
CA GLN A 46 -29.59 45.97 -14.35
C GLN A 46 -28.34 45.86 -13.47
N LYS A 47 -28.26 46.59 -12.36
CA LYS A 47 -27.13 46.52 -11.42
C LYS A 47 -26.97 45.13 -10.80
N SER A 48 -28.07 44.44 -10.51
CA SER A 48 -28.03 43.07 -10.01
C SER A 48 -27.63 42.05 -11.08
N GLY A 49 -28.10 42.25 -12.33
CA GLY A 49 -27.83 41.36 -13.45
C GLY A 49 -26.45 41.54 -14.09
N THR A 50 -25.84 42.72 -13.99
CA THR A 50 -24.47 43.00 -14.48
C THR A 50 -23.38 42.58 -13.50
N LYS A 51 -23.74 42.07 -12.32
CA LYS A 51 -22.77 41.53 -11.37
C LYS A 51 -22.08 40.33 -11.98
N GLN A 52 -20.80 40.49 -12.34
CA GLN A 52 -19.99 39.37 -12.80
C GLN A 52 -19.82 38.35 -11.67
N LEU A 53 -20.12 37.09 -11.98
CA LEU A 53 -19.86 35.97 -11.09
C LEU A 53 -18.53 35.34 -11.50
N LEU A 54 -17.65 35.15 -10.52
CA LEU A 54 -16.35 34.56 -10.75
C LEU A 54 -16.50 33.04 -10.83
N SER A 55 -15.93 32.43 -11.87
CA SER A 55 -15.97 30.99 -12.11
C SER A 55 -14.57 30.41 -11.95
N CYS A 56 -14.45 29.26 -11.27
CA CYS A 56 -13.20 28.52 -11.17
C CYS A 56 -12.93 27.60 -12.38
N GLY A 57 -13.85 27.59 -13.36
CA GLY A 57 -13.76 26.74 -14.54
C GLY A 57 -13.93 25.24 -14.24
N PRO A 58 -13.62 24.38 -15.22
CA PRO A 58 -13.79 22.94 -15.07
C PRO A 58 -12.73 22.31 -14.17
N LEU A 59 -13.18 21.64 -13.10
CA LEU A 59 -12.30 20.83 -12.27
C LEU A 59 -11.99 19.49 -12.96
N LEU A 60 -10.70 19.29 -13.25
CA LEU A 60 -10.17 18.06 -13.86
C LEU A 60 -10.18 16.91 -12.86
N LYS A 61 -10.42 15.69 -13.36
CA LYS A 61 -10.47 14.46 -12.56
C LYS A 61 -9.82 13.31 -13.31
N LYS A 62 -9.29 12.34 -12.56
CA LYS A 62 -8.79 11.07 -13.13
C LYS A 62 -9.94 10.13 -13.46
N GLU A 63 -9.64 9.11 -14.27
CA GLU A 63 -10.60 8.06 -14.61
C GLU A 63 -11.11 7.35 -13.35
N GLY A 64 -12.40 6.96 -13.37
CA GLY A 64 -13.05 6.30 -12.24
C GLY A 64 -13.52 7.23 -11.11
N VAL A 65 -13.04 8.48 -11.08
CA VAL A 65 -13.50 9.52 -10.15
C VAL A 65 -14.79 10.15 -10.67
N ILE A 66 -15.73 10.38 -9.77
CA ILE A 66 -17.03 11.03 -9.96
C ILE A 66 -16.96 12.35 -9.18
N LYS A 67 -17.46 13.44 -9.79
CA LYS A 67 -17.54 14.76 -9.16
C LYS A 67 -19.00 15.11 -8.93
N THR A 68 -19.32 15.65 -7.77
CA THR A 68 -20.69 16.01 -7.36
C THR A 68 -20.68 17.43 -6.79
N PRO A 69 -21.51 18.36 -7.31
CA PRO A 69 -22.45 18.18 -8.43
C PRO A 69 -21.73 18.03 -9.79
N PRO A 70 -22.34 17.37 -10.79
CA PRO A 70 -21.77 17.23 -12.12
C PRO A 70 -21.94 18.53 -12.92
N ALA A 71 -20.98 19.45 -12.83
CA ALA A 71 -20.97 20.67 -13.63
C ALA A 71 -19.66 20.86 -14.40
N ALA A 72 -19.75 21.57 -15.53
CA ALA A 72 -18.61 22.04 -16.32
C ALA A 72 -18.01 23.32 -15.74
N ASN A 73 -18.85 24.20 -15.17
CA ASN A 73 -18.45 25.45 -14.57
C ASN A 73 -18.96 25.51 -13.13
N TYR A 74 -18.14 26.05 -12.23
CA TYR A 74 -18.47 26.22 -10.82
C TYR A 74 -18.21 27.66 -10.45
N LEU A 75 -19.18 28.24 -9.75
CA LEU A 75 -19.15 29.63 -9.32
C LEU A 75 -18.49 29.76 -7.96
N GLU A 76 -18.11 30.99 -7.63
CA GLU A 76 -17.60 31.37 -6.33
C GLU A 76 -18.45 30.81 -5.18
N GLY A 77 -17.83 30.06 -4.27
CA GLY A 77 -18.51 29.42 -3.14
C GLY A 77 -18.98 27.99 -3.41
N ASP A 78 -18.97 27.52 -4.65
CA ASP A 78 -19.34 26.14 -4.98
C ASP A 78 -18.37 25.12 -4.37
N ARG A 79 -18.94 23.99 -3.95
CA ARG A 79 -18.24 22.89 -3.30
C ARG A 79 -18.42 21.62 -4.13
N VAL A 80 -17.30 21.03 -4.52
CA VAL A 80 -17.25 19.82 -5.31
C VAL A 80 -16.70 18.69 -4.47
N VAL A 81 -17.49 17.64 -4.35
CA VAL A 81 -17.12 16.41 -3.66
C VAL A 81 -16.76 15.35 -4.69
N PHE A 82 -15.58 14.79 -4.55
CA PHE A 82 -15.11 13.65 -5.30
C PHE A 82 -15.56 12.35 -4.66
N SER A 83 -15.97 11.41 -5.49
CA SER A 83 -16.31 10.05 -5.08
C SER A 83 -15.78 9.07 -6.11
N CYS A 84 -15.65 7.81 -5.76
CA CYS A 84 -15.27 6.76 -6.69
C CYS A 84 -16.47 5.90 -7.04
N LYS A 85 -16.40 5.21 -8.18
CA LYS A 85 -17.36 4.14 -8.50
C LYS A 85 -17.40 3.10 -7.37
N PRO A 86 -18.52 2.37 -7.20
CA PRO A 86 -18.59 1.25 -6.27
C PRO A 86 -17.42 0.26 -6.49
N LYS A 87 -16.95 -0.38 -5.42
CA LYS A 87 -15.77 -1.28 -5.38
C LYS A 87 -14.40 -0.59 -5.45
N TYR A 88 -14.34 0.72 -5.52
CA TYR A 88 -13.09 1.47 -5.38
C TYR A 88 -13.02 2.18 -4.03
N TYR A 89 -11.80 2.48 -3.59
CA TYR A 89 -11.52 3.40 -2.50
C TYR A 89 -10.99 4.71 -3.04
N ILE A 90 -11.47 5.81 -2.48
CA ILE A 90 -11.00 7.15 -2.81
C ILE A 90 -9.78 7.49 -1.95
N HIS A 91 -8.81 8.13 -2.58
CA HIS A 91 -7.61 8.66 -1.95
C HIS A 91 -7.38 10.09 -2.42
N GLY A 92 -6.61 10.87 -1.64
CA GLY A 92 -6.40 12.30 -1.86
C GLY A 92 -7.47 13.16 -1.19
N ASP A 93 -7.57 14.42 -1.61
CA ASP A 93 -8.57 15.34 -1.07
C ASP A 93 -9.94 15.11 -1.72
N ILE A 94 -10.91 14.75 -0.88
CA ILE A 94 -12.26 14.38 -1.29
C ILE A 94 -13.09 15.62 -1.68
N GLU A 95 -12.64 16.81 -1.31
CA GLU A 95 -13.41 18.03 -1.47
C GLU A 95 -12.57 19.18 -2.02
N ARG A 96 -13.17 19.97 -2.92
CA ARG A 96 -12.60 21.22 -3.43
C ARG A 96 -13.65 22.31 -3.40
N VAL A 97 -13.22 23.52 -3.05
CA VAL A 97 -14.08 24.70 -3.00
C VAL A 97 -13.57 25.73 -3.99
N CYS A 98 -14.48 26.31 -4.76
CA CYS A 98 -14.17 27.44 -5.64
C CYS A 98 -14.08 28.72 -4.80
N ARG A 99 -12.89 29.33 -4.76
CA ARG A 99 -12.62 30.58 -4.03
C ARG A 99 -11.79 31.54 -4.86
N ASN A 100 -12.26 32.78 -4.95
CA ASN A 100 -11.72 33.84 -5.80
C ASN A 100 -11.33 33.34 -7.20
N GLY A 101 -12.22 32.55 -7.84
CA GLY A 101 -11.98 32.05 -9.20
C GLY A 101 -10.88 30.98 -9.31
N THR A 102 -10.38 30.48 -8.19
CA THR A 102 -9.41 29.39 -8.14
C THR A 102 -9.90 28.25 -7.24
N TRP A 103 -9.50 27.03 -7.56
CA TRP A 103 -9.80 25.87 -6.72
C TRP A 103 -8.94 25.87 -5.44
N SER A 104 -9.54 25.47 -4.32
CA SER A 104 -8.80 25.27 -3.08
C SER A 104 -7.60 24.33 -3.29
N PRO A 105 -6.45 24.59 -2.65
CA PRO A 105 -5.26 23.75 -2.78
C PRO A 105 -5.52 22.35 -2.21
N GLY A 106 -4.77 21.36 -2.72
CA GLY A 106 -4.86 19.97 -2.26
C GLY A 106 -4.27 18.97 -3.25
N TRP A 107 -4.22 17.72 -2.83
CA TRP A 107 -3.88 16.53 -3.59
C TRP A 107 -5.00 16.12 -4.54
N TRP A 108 -4.61 15.55 -5.69
CA TRP A 108 -5.55 15.03 -6.68
C TRP A 108 -6.31 13.82 -6.12
N ALA A 109 -7.63 13.81 -6.29
CA ALA A 109 -8.45 12.66 -5.92
C ALA A 109 -8.26 11.52 -6.93
N TRP A 110 -8.21 10.28 -6.44
CA TRP A 110 -8.10 9.09 -7.28
C TRP A 110 -8.70 7.85 -6.66
N CYS A 111 -8.96 6.87 -7.52
CA CYS A 111 -9.63 5.64 -7.18
C CYS A 111 -8.69 4.45 -7.28
N ARG A 112 -8.66 3.61 -6.24
CA ARG A 112 -7.96 2.33 -6.25
C ARG A 112 -8.94 1.18 -6.06
N ASP A 113 -8.73 0.07 -6.77
CA ASP A 113 -9.58 -1.11 -6.62
C ASP A 113 -9.43 -1.69 -5.21
N ARG A 114 -10.57 -1.97 -4.57
CA ARG A 114 -10.66 -2.50 -3.21
C ARG A 114 -10.02 -3.88 -3.07
N ASN A 115 -10.16 -4.75 -4.08
CA ASN A 115 -9.62 -6.11 -4.05
C ASN A 115 -8.10 -6.10 -4.12
N LEU A 116 -7.52 -5.19 -4.91
CA LEU A 116 -6.06 -5.03 -5.00
C LEU A 116 -5.46 -4.53 -3.68
N GLU A 117 -6.14 -3.60 -3.02
CA GLU A 117 -5.77 -3.13 -1.68
C GLU A 117 -5.80 -4.26 -0.64
N TYR A 118 -6.84 -5.10 -0.68
CA TYR A 118 -6.90 -6.27 0.19
C TYR A 118 -5.78 -7.25 -0.12
N ALA A 119 -5.60 -7.63 -1.39
CA ALA A 119 -4.55 -8.55 -1.79
C ALA A 119 -3.17 -8.07 -1.32
N LEU A 120 -2.82 -6.80 -1.54
CA LEU A 120 -1.53 -6.25 -1.10
C LEU A 120 -1.35 -6.36 0.42
N LYS A 121 -2.39 -6.04 1.21
CA LYS A 121 -2.35 -6.12 2.68
C LYS A 121 -2.25 -7.56 3.19
N TRP A 122 -2.98 -8.48 2.60
CA TRP A 122 -2.91 -9.90 2.96
C TRP A 122 -1.54 -10.49 2.61
N MET A 123 -0.99 -10.13 1.45
CA MET A 123 0.32 -10.60 1.03
C MET A 123 1.43 -10.11 1.98
N THR A 124 1.42 -8.83 2.38
CA THR A 124 2.42 -8.32 3.33
C THR A 124 2.26 -8.93 4.73
N ALA A 125 1.03 -9.12 5.20
CA ALA A 125 0.75 -9.78 6.47
C ALA A 125 1.26 -11.23 6.49
N LEU A 126 0.96 -12.01 5.45
CA LEU A 126 1.42 -13.39 5.33
C LEU A 126 2.95 -13.46 5.29
N LEU A 127 3.61 -12.64 4.46
CA LEU A 127 5.08 -12.60 4.38
C LEU A 127 5.73 -12.22 5.72
N SER A 128 5.14 -11.26 6.45
CA SER A 128 5.61 -10.88 7.78
C SER A 128 5.49 -12.03 8.78
N ILE A 129 4.35 -12.73 8.81
CA ILE A 129 4.13 -13.89 9.67
C ILE A 129 5.15 -14.98 9.36
N PHE A 130 5.33 -15.34 8.08
CA PHE A 130 6.31 -16.35 7.68
C PHE A 130 7.74 -15.94 8.09
N GLY A 131 8.13 -14.69 7.87
CA GLY A 131 9.43 -14.17 8.32
C GLY A 131 9.64 -14.32 9.82
N ILE A 132 8.62 -13.95 10.62
CA ILE A 132 8.67 -14.07 12.08
C ILE A 132 8.77 -15.55 12.50
N THR A 133 7.98 -16.44 11.89
CA THR A 133 8.03 -17.88 12.21
C THR A 133 9.38 -18.50 11.90
N LEU A 134 10.02 -18.13 10.78
CA LEU A 134 11.35 -18.62 10.43
C LEU A 134 12.40 -18.13 11.43
N ILE A 135 12.32 -16.88 11.90
CA ILE A 135 13.22 -16.36 12.94
C ILE A 135 13.06 -17.16 14.23
N PHE A 136 11.84 -17.44 14.67
CA PHE A 136 11.61 -18.25 15.87
C PHE A 136 12.15 -19.67 15.72
N VAL A 137 11.98 -20.30 14.56
CA VAL A 137 12.54 -21.63 14.28
C VAL A 137 14.07 -21.60 14.29
N ILE A 138 14.69 -20.58 13.69
CA ILE A 138 16.16 -20.42 13.70
C ILE A 138 16.67 -20.23 15.13
N LEU A 139 16.05 -19.36 15.92
CA LEU A 139 16.40 -19.16 17.32
C LEU A 139 16.24 -20.45 18.12
N PHE A 140 15.15 -21.18 17.90
CA PHE A 140 14.93 -22.48 18.53
C PHE A 140 16.02 -23.48 18.14
N CYS A 141 16.37 -23.59 16.85
CA CYS A 141 17.45 -24.46 16.38
C CYS A 141 18.80 -24.09 16.98
N ILE A 142 19.12 -22.79 17.08
CA ILE A 142 20.37 -22.32 17.71
C ILE A 142 20.37 -22.69 19.19
N LEU A 143 19.31 -22.36 19.94
CA LEU A 143 19.19 -22.68 21.36
C LEU A 143 19.22 -24.19 21.61
N TRP A 144 18.59 -24.98 20.73
CA TRP A 144 18.58 -26.43 20.78
C TRP A 144 19.98 -27.00 20.53
N ASN A 145 20.69 -26.51 19.51
CA ASN A 145 22.05 -26.95 19.21
C ASN A 145 23.02 -26.60 20.34
N LEU A 146 22.89 -25.41 20.94
CA LEU A 146 23.67 -25.01 22.11
C LEU A 146 23.36 -25.89 23.34
N ARG A 147 22.09 -26.21 23.58
CA ARG A 147 21.71 -27.15 24.66
C ARG A 147 22.28 -28.54 24.42
N LYS A 148 22.16 -29.06 23.19
CA LYS A 148 22.67 -30.38 22.81
C LYS A 148 24.19 -30.46 22.94
N ALA A 149 24.92 -29.41 22.55
CA ALA A 149 26.37 -29.33 22.74
C ALA A 149 26.75 -29.39 24.23
N LYS A 150 26.06 -28.63 25.09
CA LYS A 150 26.27 -28.70 26.55
C LYS A 150 25.97 -30.09 27.13
N GLN A 151 24.94 -30.77 26.63
CA GLN A 151 24.62 -32.14 27.05
C GLN A 151 25.72 -33.14 26.64
N ALA A 152 26.30 -32.99 25.44
CA ALA A 152 27.42 -33.81 24.99
C ALA A 152 28.66 -33.63 25.88
N GLU A 153 29.02 -32.38 26.22
CA GLU A 153 30.14 -32.08 27.12
C GLU A 153 29.97 -32.68 28.54
N HIS A 154 28.74 -32.80 29.04
CA HIS A 154 28.47 -33.46 30.33
C HIS A 154 28.61 -34.98 30.22
N ALA A 155 28.13 -35.58 29.13
CA ALA A 155 28.27 -37.01 28.88
C ALA A 155 29.74 -37.44 28.77
N GLU A 156 30.57 -36.66 28.06
CA GLU A 156 32.02 -36.90 27.97
C GLU A 156 32.71 -36.83 29.35
N ARG A 157 32.33 -35.86 30.19
CA ARG A 157 32.87 -35.75 31.56
C ARG A 157 32.47 -36.93 32.45
N MET A 158 31.24 -37.43 32.33
CA MET A 158 30.80 -38.60 33.07
C MET A 158 31.53 -39.87 32.62
N PHE A 159 31.69 -40.07 31.31
CA PHE A 159 32.44 -41.20 30.77
C PHE A 159 33.91 -41.19 31.22
N LYS A 160 34.56 -40.02 31.24
CA LYS A 160 35.93 -39.89 31.73
C LYS A 160 36.06 -40.31 33.19
N LYS A 161 35.14 -39.88 34.07
CA LYS A 161 35.12 -40.29 35.48
C LYS A 161 34.93 -41.80 35.66
N GLU A 162 34.02 -42.40 34.90
CA GLU A 162 33.77 -43.85 34.94
C GLU A 162 35.02 -44.65 34.52
N GLN A 163 35.73 -44.21 33.48
CA GLN A 163 36.98 -44.85 33.04
C GLN A 163 38.10 -44.70 34.08
N GLU A 164 38.22 -43.51 34.71
CA GLU A 164 39.17 -43.27 35.80
C GLU A 164 38.89 -44.15 37.02
N GLU A 165 37.62 -44.35 37.40
CA GLU A 165 37.22 -45.26 38.49
C GLU A 165 37.52 -46.72 38.17
N LYS A 166 37.17 -47.20 36.97
CA LYS A 166 37.50 -48.56 36.53
C LYS A 166 39.00 -48.83 36.53
N MET A 167 39.81 -47.86 36.11
CA MET A 167 41.27 -47.97 36.14
C MET A 167 41.82 -48.04 37.57
N LYS A 168 41.25 -47.29 38.52
CA LYS A 168 41.62 -47.37 39.95
C LYS A 168 41.30 -48.74 40.54
N LEU A 169 40.09 -49.25 40.28
CA LEU A 169 39.68 -50.58 40.74
C LEU A 169 40.57 -51.68 40.16
N LEU A 170 40.92 -51.60 38.87
CA LEU A 170 41.83 -52.56 38.23
C LEU A 170 43.21 -52.53 38.88
N LYS A 171 43.74 -51.34 39.19
CA LYS A 171 45.03 -51.20 39.88
C LYS A 171 44.98 -51.78 41.30
N GLU A 172 43.90 -51.53 42.05
CA GLU A 172 43.70 -52.10 43.38
C GLU A 172 43.61 -53.64 43.34
N GLN A 173 43.00 -54.22 42.30
CA GLN A 173 43.01 -55.66 42.07
C GLN A 173 44.42 -56.20 41.82
N MET A 174 45.22 -55.52 41.00
CA MET A 174 46.62 -55.90 40.75
C MET A 174 47.48 -55.80 42.03
N ASP A 175 47.31 -54.74 42.81
CA ASP A 175 48.05 -54.53 44.06
C ASP A 175 47.67 -55.59 45.14
N ASN A 176 46.45 -56.13 45.09
CA ASN A 176 45.97 -57.18 46.02
C ASN A 176 46.38 -58.60 45.57
N GLU A 177 46.49 -58.86 44.26
CA GLU A 177 47.07 -60.10 43.72
C GLU A 177 48.56 -60.24 44.08
N ASP A 178 49.30 -59.13 44.17
CA ASP A 178 50.70 -59.11 44.63
C ASP A 178 50.87 -59.46 46.14
N ILE A 179 49.77 -59.55 46.92
CA ILE A 179 49.81 -59.92 48.35
C ILE A 179 49.53 -61.43 48.59
N ILE A 180 48.85 -62.14 47.68
CA ILE A 180 48.54 -63.59 47.82
C ILE A 180 49.45 -64.48 46.95
N GLY A 181 50.23 -63.91 46.03
CA GLY A 181 51.09 -64.64 45.10
C GLY A 181 52.55 -64.82 45.49
N TYR A 182 52.89 -65.13 46.75
CA TYR A 182 54.22 -65.64 47.10
C TYR A 182 54.19 -67.17 47.27
N SER A 183 54.12 -67.92 46.17
CA SER A 183 54.96 -69.13 46.03
C SER A 183 55.06 -69.56 44.57
N GLU A 184 56.31 -69.78 44.17
CA GLU A 184 56.80 -70.48 42.97
C GLU A 184 56.69 -69.79 41.59
N LYS A 185 57.80 -69.13 41.22
CA LYS A 185 58.40 -69.27 39.89
C LYS A 185 59.42 -70.41 39.94
N PRO A 186 59.58 -71.17 38.84
CA PRO A 186 60.67 -70.78 37.95
C PRO A 186 60.27 -70.73 36.47
N ALA A 187 60.74 -69.63 35.85
CA ALA A 187 61.51 -69.48 34.61
C ALA A 187 61.27 -70.38 33.36
N PRO A 188 61.58 -69.82 32.17
CA PRO A 188 60.85 -70.06 30.93
C PRO A 188 61.48 -71.17 30.06
N THR A 189 60.66 -71.80 29.23
CA THR A 189 61.16 -72.57 28.08
C THR A 189 60.36 -72.29 26.82
N ASN A 190 61.14 -72.07 25.74
CA ASN A 190 60.73 -71.88 24.36
C ASN A 190 59.80 -72.97 23.84
N PHE A 191 58.75 -72.60 23.09
CA PHE A 191 58.31 -73.40 21.94
C PHE A 191 57.50 -72.56 20.94
N ASN A 192 58.17 -72.22 19.83
CA ASN A 192 57.71 -72.36 18.45
C ASN A 192 56.22 -72.71 18.23
N GLN A 193 55.51 -71.92 17.41
CA GLN A 193 55.19 -72.26 16.01
C GLN A 193 54.02 -71.45 15.44
N ASN A 194 54.18 -71.09 14.17
CA ASN A 194 53.15 -71.04 13.12
C ASN A 194 52.18 -69.85 13.10
N PHE A 195 52.55 -68.92 12.22
CA PHE A 195 51.71 -68.50 11.08
C PHE A 195 50.66 -69.55 10.70
N SER A 196 49.38 -69.23 10.90
CA SER A 196 48.34 -69.28 9.86
C SER A 196 46.98 -68.83 10.38
N ASN A 197 46.42 -67.87 9.64
CA ASN A 197 45.02 -67.77 9.22
C ASN A 197 43.95 -66.99 10.01
N SER A 198 43.37 -66.05 9.24
CA SER A 198 41.95 -65.67 9.14
C SER A 198 41.29 -65.00 10.34
N ASN A 199 40.93 -63.71 10.18
CA ASN A 199 39.56 -63.36 9.77
C ASN A 199 39.42 -61.84 9.57
N TYR A 200 39.37 -61.42 8.31
CA TYR A 200 38.81 -60.12 7.94
C TYR A 200 37.31 -60.14 8.23
N ARG A 201 36.83 -59.18 9.03
CA ARG A 201 35.39 -58.93 9.17
C ARG A 201 35.00 -57.78 8.22
N PRO A 202 34.05 -57.97 7.29
CA PRO A 202 33.65 -56.92 6.35
C PRO A 202 32.88 -55.78 7.03
N LEU A 203 33.01 -54.57 6.48
CA LEU A 203 32.15 -53.42 6.76
C LEU A 203 30.69 -53.69 6.29
N PRO A 204 29.67 -53.15 6.98
CA PRO A 204 28.30 -53.20 6.50
C PRO A 204 28.09 -52.32 5.25
N PRO A 205 27.20 -52.73 4.31
CA PRO A 205 26.91 -51.93 3.12
C PRO A 205 26.07 -50.68 3.44
N ALA A 206 26.34 -49.61 2.70
CA ALA A 206 25.59 -48.36 2.75
C ALA A 206 24.16 -48.52 2.16
N PRO A 207 23.17 -47.75 2.63
CA PRO A 207 21.81 -47.78 2.09
C PRO A 207 21.74 -47.16 0.67
N PRO A 208 20.81 -47.62 -0.19
CA PRO A 208 20.67 -47.11 -1.54
C PRO A 208 20.08 -45.70 -1.57
N VAL A 209 20.65 -44.86 -2.46
CA VAL A 209 20.18 -43.52 -2.77
C VAL A 209 18.97 -43.61 -3.71
N PRO A 210 17.85 -42.91 -3.45
CA PRO A 210 16.72 -42.89 -4.38
C PRO A 210 17.06 -42.09 -5.64
N VAL A 211 17.00 -42.77 -6.79
CA VAL A 211 17.07 -42.15 -8.12
C VAL A 211 15.67 -41.67 -8.49
N PHE A 212 15.48 -40.36 -8.60
CA PHE A 212 14.27 -39.79 -9.18
C PHE A 212 14.40 -39.73 -10.71
N PRO A 213 13.41 -40.19 -11.48
CA PRO A 213 13.41 -40.01 -12.93
C PRO A 213 13.18 -38.53 -13.28
N ALA A 214 13.96 -38.03 -14.23
CA ALA A 214 13.79 -36.69 -14.77
C ALA A 214 12.41 -36.55 -15.48
N PRO A 215 11.72 -35.41 -15.34
CA PRO A 215 10.47 -35.17 -16.06
C PRO A 215 10.72 -35.02 -17.58
N PRO A 216 9.78 -35.45 -18.43
CA PRO A 216 9.89 -35.32 -19.88
C PRO A 216 9.81 -33.84 -20.32
N PRO A 217 10.43 -33.49 -21.45
CA PRO A 217 10.38 -32.12 -21.96
C PRO A 217 8.96 -31.78 -22.42
N SER A 218 8.39 -30.69 -21.89
CA SER A 218 7.16 -30.11 -22.40
C SER A 218 7.44 -29.38 -23.71
N SER A 219 7.17 -30.04 -24.83
CA SER A 219 6.94 -29.40 -26.12
C SER A 219 5.62 -28.65 -26.08
N ASN A 220 5.65 -27.32 -26.08
CA ASN A 220 4.47 -26.51 -26.44
C ASN A 220 4.85 -25.47 -27.47
N SER A 221 4.58 -25.84 -28.72
CA SER A 221 4.23 -24.95 -29.81
C SER A 221 2.99 -24.12 -29.43
N PHE A 222 3.13 -22.79 -29.43
CA PHE A 222 1.99 -21.88 -29.37
C PHE A 222 1.56 -21.48 -30.80
N PRO A 223 0.28 -21.67 -31.18
CA PRO A 223 -0.33 -20.95 -32.28
C PRO A 223 -0.91 -19.59 -31.84
N GLN A 224 -0.99 -18.69 -32.82
CA GLN A 224 -1.39 -17.29 -32.77
C GLN A 224 -2.66 -16.95 -31.95
N SER A 225 -2.65 -15.77 -31.31
CA SER A 225 -3.86 -15.00 -31.06
C SER A 225 -3.78 -13.63 -31.76
N ASN A 226 -4.65 -13.45 -32.74
CA ASN A 226 -4.89 -12.23 -33.48
C ASN A 226 -5.20 -11.04 -32.55
N GLN A 227 -4.51 -9.92 -32.75
CA GLN A 227 -4.90 -8.61 -32.23
C GLN A 227 -6.00 -8.01 -33.13
N PRO A 228 -7.13 -7.54 -32.58
CA PRO A 228 -7.99 -6.60 -33.30
C PRO A 228 -7.43 -5.18 -33.18
N ASN A 229 -6.84 -4.75 -34.29
CA ASN A 229 -6.78 -3.40 -34.88
C ASN A 229 -7.16 -2.21 -33.95
N ARG A 230 -6.16 -1.53 -33.40
CA ARG A 230 -6.30 -0.20 -32.79
C ARG A 230 -6.42 0.84 -33.90
N ARG A 231 -7.65 1.14 -34.35
CA ARG A 231 -7.91 2.34 -35.19
C ARG A 231 -7.78 3.58 -34.32
N SER A 232 -6.72 4.36 -34.56
CA SER A 232 -6.64 5.77 -34.20
C SER A 232 -7.73 6.52 -34.96
N PHE A 233 -8.76 7.00 -34.25
CA PHE A 233 -9.60 8.10 -34.72
C PHE A 233 -8.99 9.39 -34.18
N TYR A 234 -8.30 10.12 -35.06
CA TYR A 234 -8.15 11.56 -34.94
C TYR A 234 -9.18 12.17 -35.89
N GLU A 235 -10.25 12.75 -35.34
CA GLU A 235 -11.13 13.72 -36.00
C GLU A 235 -11.18 14.93 -35.06
N THR A 236 -10.49 16.02 -35.41
CA THR A 236 -11.06 17.24 -36.05
C THR A 236 -12.08 17.97 -35.18
N SER A 237 -11.67 19.11 -34.64
CA SER A 237 -12.52 20.27 -34.36
C SER A 237 -11.57 21.49 -34.33
N ALA A 238 -11.30 22.10 -35.48
CA ALA A 238 -11.90 23.39 -35.84
C ALA A 238 -13.37 23.55 -35.42
N ILE A 239 -13.61 24.51 -34.52
CA ILE A 239 -14.44 25.73 -34.68
C ILE A 239 -14.08 26.64 -33.50
#